data_AF-X1M1E7-F1
#
_entry.id   AF-X1M1E7-F1
#
_cell.length_a   1.000
_cell.length_b   1.000
_cell.length_c   1.000
_cell.angle_alpha   90.00
_cell.angle_beta   90.00
_cell.angle_gamma   90.00
#
_symmetry.space_group_name_H-M   'P 1'
#
loop_
_entity.id
_entity.type
_entity.pdbx_description
1 polymer ?
#
loop_
_entity_poly.entity_id
_entity_poly.type
_entity_poly.pdbx_seq_one_letter_code
_entity_poly.pdbx_strand_id
1 'polypeptide(L)'
;KEFKLLARMLKEQKRSSKHISPNSLQNPTDPDATYRKKGKKKHIGYTANLIEKFDDNNWMIEGYDLQKNTYSDQKFAKDNIKRLDKGTTALVDGAYHSEDINNKARAKGVRMIPTNLVGGGKNNNCDKFAIDEKEHLVKKCPSGHKPITSKFKEGSYRAHFDKKHCNNCPLRKDCPVIEQKKSYLFKVSEKTLHRSQLITKMGTSEYQELAKKRAGIEGIPSVLRRRYKIDHLPVRGLIRVKVYLGFKISAINCKRLIKGLMNRPIPELSILLYN
;
A
#
# COMPACT_ATOMS: atom_id res chain seq x y z
N LYS A 1 -2.61 -22.47 -47.50
CA LYS A 1 -3.04 -21.08 -47.81
C LYS A 1 -3.47 -20.32 -46.55
N GLU A 2 -4.22 -20.95 -45.64
CA GLU A 2 -4.73 -20.35 -44.41
C GLU A 2 -3.65 -19.86 -43.42
N PHE A 3 -2.54 -20.59 -43.28
CA PHE A 3 -1.43 -20.17 -42.40
C PHE A 3 -0.76 -18.86 -42.85
N LYS A 4 -0.70 -18.61 -44.18
CA LYS A 4 -0.19 -17.36 -44.75
C LYS A 4 -1.16 -16.19 -44.51
N LEU A 5 -2.47 -16.46 -44.54
CA LEU A 5 -3.52 -15.51 -44.19
C LEU A 5 -3.49 -15.14 -42.71
N LEU A 6 -3.34 -16.13 -41.81
CA LEU A 6 -3.19 -15.92 -40.37
C LEU A 6 -1.93 -15.10 -40.05
N ALA A 7 -0.80 -15.43 -40.66
CA ALA A 7 0.46 -14.70 -40.50
C ALA A 7 0.37 -13.25 -41.00
N ARG A 8 -0.37 -13.02 -42.08
CA ARG A 8 -0.63 -11.67 -42.62
C ARG A 8 -1.54 -10.85 -41.69
N MET A 9 -2.64 -11.43 -41.21
CA MET A 9 -3.54 -10.78 -40.25
C MET A 9 -2.84 -10.42 -38.93
N LEU A 10 -1.97 -11.30 -38.41
CA LEU A 10 -1.15 -11.03 -37.23
C LEU A 10 -0.11 -9.91 -37.45
N LYS A 11 0.34 -9.72 -38.70
CA LYS A 11 1.27 -8.65 -39.08
C LYS A 11 0.55 -7.31 -39.22
N GLU A 12 -0.67 -7.32 -39.77
CA GLU A 12 -1.54 -6.14 -39.96
C GLU A 12 -2.16 -5.65 -38.64
N GLN A 13 -2.34 -6.52 -37.63
CA GLN A 13 -2.80 -6.14 -36.28
C GLN A 13 -1.72 -5.46 -35.40
N LYS A 14 -0.46 -5.39 -35.84
CA LYS A 14 0.61 -4.73 -35.08
C LYS A 14 0.50 -3.20 -35.19
N ARG A 15 -0.27 -2.60 -34.28
CA ARG A 15 -0.25 -1.15 -34.04
C ARG A 15 1.13 -0.71 -33.53
N SER A 16 1.55 0.51 -33.86
CA SER A 16 2.82 1.05 -33.36
C SER A 16 2.80 1.14 -31.82
N SER A 17 3.93 0.88 -31.17
CA SER A 17 4.02 0.72 -29.70
C SER A 17 3.53 1.93 -28.89
N LYS A 18 3.41 3.11 -29.51
CA LYS A 18 2.89 4.34 -28.92
C LYS A 18 1.35 4.36 -28.77
N HIS A 19 0.62 3.49 -29.49
CA HIS A 19 -0.86 3.47 -29.51
C HIS A 19 -1.47 2.16 -28.95
N ILE A 20 -0.67 1.30 -28.34
CA ILE A 20 -1.14 0.04 -27.74
C ILE A 20 -1.58 0.34 -26.29
N SER A 21 -2.89 0.29 -26.05
CA SER A 21 -3.41 0.45 -24.69
C SER A 21 -2.98 -0.73 -23.81
N PRO A 22 -2.75 -0.54 -22.49
CA PRO A 22 -2.50 -1.64 -21.54
C PRO A 22 -3.58 -2.74 -21.54
N ASN A 23 -4.80 -2.38 -21.99
CA ASN A 23 -5.96 -3.25 -22.10
C ASN A 23 -6.11 -3.90 -23.49
N SER A 24 -5.21 -3.63 -24.45
CA SER A 24 -5.28 -4.28 -25.74
C SER A 24 -4.96 -5.77 -25.59
N LEU A 25 -5.56 -6.59 -26.44
CA LEU A 25 -5.30 -8.03 -26.50
C LEU A 25 -3.79 -8.29 -26.67
N GLN A 26 -3.16 -8.92 -25.69
CA GLN A 26 -1.72 -9.23 -25.73
C GLN A 26 -1.44 -10.62 -26.28
N ASN A 27 -2.31 -11.57 -25.95
CA ASN A 27 -2.19 -12.96 -26.37
C ASN A 27 -3.59 -13.48 -26.75
N PRO A 28 -3.83 -13.87 -28.01
CA PRO A 28 -5.11 -14.43 -28.44
C PRO A 28 -5.54 -15.67 -27.65
N THR A 29 -4.58 -16.41 -27.12
CA THR A 29 -4.84 -17.64 -26.35
C THR A 29 -5.02 -17.39 -24.84
N ASP A 30 -4.78 -16.17 -24.37
CA ASP A 30 -5.06 -15.73 -23.00
C ASP A 30 -5.56 -14.27 -23.04
N PRO A 31 -6.81 -14.04 -23.49
CA PRO A 31 -7.30 -12.70 -23.80
C PRO A 31 -7.45 -11.80 -22.56
N ASP A 32 -7.47 -12.40 -21.38
CA ASP A 32 -7.54 -11.69 -20.10
C ASP A 32 -6.19 -11.16 -19.62
N ALA A 33 -5.08 -11.68 -20.16
CA ALA A 33 -3.73 -11.24 -19.81
C ALA A 33 -3.50 -9.82 -20.33
N THR A 34 -3.15 -8.92 -19.41
CA THR A 34 -2.94 -7.50 -19.72
C THR A 34 -1.49 -7.12 -19.58
N TYR A 35 -1.12 -6.05 -20.29
CA TYR A 35 0.24 -5.53 -20.30
C TYR A 35 0.37 -4.37 -19.31
N ARG A 36 1.46 -4.36 -18.56
CA ARG A 36 1.86 -3.23 -17.73
C ARG A 36 3.36 -3.01 -17.82
N LYS A 37 3.76 -1.76 -18.03
CA LYS A 37 5.15 -1.32 -17.91
C LYS A 37 5.37 -0.77 -16.49
N LYS A 38 6.32 -1.34 -15.74
CA LYS A 38 6.74 -0.83 -14.43
C LYS A 38 8.23 -0.48 -14.51
N GLY A 39 8.55 0.82 -14.51
CA GLY A 39 9.90 1.31 -14.79
C GLY A 39 10.36 0.90 -16.20
N LYS A 40 11.51 0.23 -16.30
CA LYS A 40 12.05 -0.30 -17.56
C LYS A 40 11.53 -1.70 -17.92
N LYS A 41 10.89 -2.41 -16.97
CA LYS A 41 10.44 -3.79 -17.17
C LYS A 41 9.00 -3.86 -17.67
N LYS A 42 8.77 -4.79 -18.59
CA LYS A 42 7.48 -5.10 -19.19
C LYS A 42 6.91 -6.35 -18.51
N HIS A 43 5.66 -6.29 -18.09
CA HIS A 43 4.96 -7.39 -17.43
C HIS A 43 3.70 -7.70 -18.23
N ILE A 44 3.51 -8.97 -18.56
CA ILE A 44 2.32 -9.50 -19.24
C ILE A 44 1.73 -10.56 -18.32
N GLY A 45 0.40 -10.54 -18.12
CA GLY A 45 -0.29 -11.50 -17.28
C GLY A 45 -1.19 -10.84 -16.23
N TYR A 46 -1.08 -11.32 -15.00
CA TYR A 46 -1.96 -10.99 -13.88
C TYR A 46 -1.17 -10.49 -12.68
N THR A 47 -1.85 -9.74 -11.81
CA THR A 47 -1.33 -9.30 -10.52
C THR A 47 -2.10 -10.01 -9.41
N ALA A 48 -1.37 -10.52 -8.43
CA ALA A 48 -1.93 -11.18 -7.27
C ALA A 48 -1.74 -10.30 -6.03
N ASN A 49 -2.75 -10.27 -5.17
CA ASN A 49 -2.68 -9.70 -3.84
C ASN A 49 -2.92 -10.81 -2.81
N LEU A 50 -2.19 -10.76 -1.70
CA LEU A 50 -2.26 -11.72 -0.61
C LEU A 50 -2.49 -10.96 0.69
N ILE A 51 -3.32 -11.54 1.56
CA ILE A 51 -3.55 -11.09 2.93
C ILE A 51 -3.10 -12.23 3.84
N GLU A 52 -2.17 -11.91 4.73
CA GLU A 52 -1.64 -12.84 5.70
C GLU A 52 -2.01 -12.36 7.10
N LYS A 53 -2.54 -13.28 7.89
CA LYS A 53 -2.79 -13.12 9.32
C LYS A 53 -1.65 -13.81 10.06
N PHE A 54 -1.09 -13.14 11.05
CA PHE A 54 0.02 -13.67 11.81
C PHE A 54 -0.16 -13.41 13.31
N ASP A 55 0.38 -14.31 14.10
CA ASP A 55 0.70 -14.10 15.51
C ASP A 55 2.24 -14.12 15.66
N ASP A 56 2.75 -14.12 16.89
CA ASP A 56 4.20 -14.07 17.12
C ASP A 56 4.94 -15.32 16.62
N ASN A 57 4.23 -16.44 16.41
CA ASN A 57 4.82 -17.74 16.08
C ASN A 57 4.34 -18.30 14.72
N ASN A 58 3.15 -17.91 14.24
CA ASN A 58 2.42 -18.58 13.15
C ASN A 58 1.86 -17.57 12.15
N TRP A 59 1.92 -17.95 10.88
CA TRP A 59 1.63 -17.08 9.75
C TRP A 59 0.75 -17.82 8.75
N MET A 60 -0.45 -17.31 8.47
CA MET A 60 -1.44 -17.98 7.62
C MET A 60 -1.99 -17.02 6.58
N ILE A 61 -2.05 -17.46 5.33
CA ILE A 61 -2.66 -16.69 4.25
C ILE A 61 -4.18 -16.82 4.40
N GLU A 62 -4.85 -15.74 4.79
CA GLU A 62 -6.30 -15.72 5.03
C GLU A 62 -7.08 -15.31 3.77
N GLY A 63 -6.46 -14.48 2.92
CA GLY A 63 -7.10 -13.96 1.73
C GLY A 63 -6.15 -13.88 0.55
N TYR A 64 -6.71 -14.03 -0.65
CA TYR A 64 -6.01 -13.71 -1.88
C TYR A 64 -6.97 -13.20 -2.93
N ASP A 65 -6.43 -12.44 -3.87
CA ASP A 65 -7.13 -12.08 -5.09
C ASP A 65 -6.16 -12.06 -6.27
N LEU A 66 -6.70 -12.30 -7.46
CA LEU A 66 -5.97 -12.25 -8.72
C LEU A 66 -6.76 -11.38 -9.69
N GLN A 67 -6.11 -10.37 -10.24
CA GLN A 67 -6.70 -9.42 -11.17
C GLN A 67 -5.81 -9.18 -12.38
N LYS A 68 -6.34 -8.50 -13.39
CA LYS A 68 -5.57 -7.99 -14.54
C LYS A 68 -4.46 -7.06 -14.05
N ASN A 69 -3.30 -7.05 -14.72
CA ASN A 69 -2.15 -6.21 -14.36
C ASN A 69 -2.44 -4.71 -14.22
N THR A 70 -3.52 -4.24 -14.86
CA THR A 70 -4.00 -2.86 -14.80
C THR A 70 -4.71 -2.52 -13.48
N TYR A 71 -5.02 -3.54 -12.66
CA TYR A 71 -5.49 -3.34 -11.29
C TYR A 71 -4.39 -2.74 -10.43
N SER A 72 -4.69 -1.64 -9.74
CA SER A 72 -3.71 -0.95 -8.91
C SER A 72 -3.72 -1.48 -7.48
N ASP A 73 -2.58 -1.33 -6.79
CA ASP A 73 -2.42 -1.69 -5.38
C ASP A 73 -3.45 -0.95 -4.50
N GLN A 74 -3.75 0.31 -4.82
CA GLN A 74 -4.80 1.09 -4.17
C GLN A 74 -6.21 0.52 -4.36
N LYS A 75 -6.52 -0.09 -5.52
CA LYS A 75 -7.82 -0.73 -5.72
C LYS A 75 -7.94 -1.99 -4.86
N PHE A 76 -6.90 -2.83 -4.82
CA PHE A 76 -6.85 -3.98 -3.92
C PHE A 76 -7.05 -3.56 -2.45
N ALA A 77 -6.37 -2.51 -2.01
CA ALA A 77 -6.55 -1.98 -0.65
C ALA A 77 -8.01 -1.61 -0.36
N LYS A 78 -8.69 -0.90 -1.28
CA LYS A 78 -10.09 -0.50 -1.11
C LYS A 78 -11.03 -1.70 -1.00
N ASP A 79 -10.82 -2.74 -1.80
CA ASP A 79 -11.67 -3.93 -1.76
C ASP A 79 -11.40 -4.77 -0.51
N ASN A 80 -10.13 -4.90 -0.12
CA ASN A 80 -9.76 -5.65 1.08
C ASN A 80 -10.29 -5.01 2.35
N ILE A 81 -10.28 -3.68 2.45
CA ILE A 81 -10.88 -2.97 3.61
C ILE A 81 -12.34 -3.38 3.81
N LYS A 82 -13.11 -3.61 2.74
CA LYS A 82 -14.51 -4.07 2.84
C LYS A 82 -14.64 -5.48 3.41
N ARG A 83 -13.58 -6.29 3.37
CA ARG A 83 -13.55 -7.67 3.87
C ARG A 83 -12.95 -7.82 5.27
N LEU A 84 -12.11 -6.87 5.71
CA LEU A 84 -11.44 -6.93 7.02
C LEU A 84 -12.40 -6.67 8.20
N ASP A 85 -12.19 -7.33 9.33
CA ASP A 85 -13.01 -7.13 10.52
C ASP A 85 -12.66 -5.83 11.27
N LYS A 86 -13.65 -5.30 12.01
CA LYS A 86 -13.45 -4.15 12.89
C LYS A 86 -12.42 -4.50 13.98
N GLY A 87 -11.52 -3.57 14.27
CA GLY A 87 -10.42 -3.79 15.23
C GLY A 87 -9.14 -4.36 14.61
N THR A 88 -9.16 -4.71 13.32
CA THR A 88 -7.97 -5.24 12.63
C THR A 88 -6.89 -4.16 12.49
N THR A 89 -5.64 -4.51 12.78
CA THR A 89 -4.47 -3.72 12.40
C THR A 89 -3.85 -4.31 11.14
N ALA A 90 -3.88 -3.56 10.03
CA ALA A 90 -3.37 -3.99 8.75
C ALA A 90 -2.00 -3.35 8.46
N LEU A 91 -0.96 -4.18 8.40
CA LEU A 91 0.36 -3.77 7.92
C LEU A 91 0.36 -3.79 6.39
N VAL A 92 0.69 -2.66 5.76
CA VAL A 92 0.61 -2.54 4.29
C VAL A 92 1.86 -1.93 3.68
N ASP A 93 2.14 -2.25 2.42
CA ASP A 93 3.15 -1.50 1.65
C ASP A 93 2.62 -0.09 1.31
N GLY A 94 3.52 0.86 1.09
CA GLY A 94 3.17 2.25 0.81
C GLY A 94 2.28 2.43 -0.41
N ALA A 95 2.41 1.56 -1.42
CA ALA A 95 1.55 1.59 -2.61
C ALA A 95 0.06 1.28 -2.31
N TYR A 96 -0.23 0.62 -1.19
CA TYR A 96 -1.58 0.29 -0.73
C TYR A 96 -2.19 1.38 0.16
N HIS A 97 -1.44 2.44 0.48
CA HIS A 97 -1.87 3.50 1.37
C HIS A 97 -2.12 4.83 0.63
N SER A 98 -3.24 5.47 0.95
CA SER A 98 -3.53 6.85 0.60
C SER A 98 -4.49 7.44 1.64
N GLU A 99 -4.62 8.78 1.66
CA GLU A 99 -5.51 9.46 2.60
C GLU A 99 -6.97 8.95 2.51
N ASP A 100 -7.49 8.82 1.29
CA ASP A 100 -8.84 8.29 1.03
C ASP A 100 -9.01 6.86 1.55
N ILE A 101 -7.99 6.01 1.36
CA ILE A 101 -7.99 4.61 1.80
C ILE A 101 -7.94 4.54 3.33
N ASN A 102 -7.07 5.34 3.96
CA ASN A 102 -6.94 5.41 5.40
C ASN A 102 -8.23 5.90 6.06
N ASN A 103 -8.91 6.90 5.48
CA ASN A 103 -10.19 7.38 5.99
C ASN A 103 -11.29 6.30 5.90
N LYS A 104 -11.34 5.55 4.80
CA LYS A 104 -12.25 4.40 4.64
C LYS A 104 -11.95 3.28 5.64
N ALA A 105 -10.68 2.99 5.88
CA ALA A 105 -10.27 2.01 6.88
C ALA A 105 -10.68 2.45 8.29
N ARG A 106 -10.40 3.71 8.68
CA ARG A 106 -10.80 4.28 9.96
C ARG A 106 -12.30 4.27 10.17
N ALA A 107 -13.08 4.61 9.15
CA ALA A 107 -14.55 4.56 9.21
C ALA A 107 -15.08 3.14 9.51
N LYS A 108 -14.36 2.10 9.06
CA LYS A 108 -14.67 0.70 9.39
C LYS A 108 -14.06 0.22 10.72
N GLY A 109 -13.23 1.04 11.37
CA GLY A 109 -12.49 0.66 12.57
C GLY A 109 -11.28 -0.24 12.29
N VAL A 110 -10.69 -0.14 11.09
CA VAL A 110 -9.44 -0.81 10.72
C VAL A 110 -8.29 0.19 10.84
N ARG A 111 -7.23 -0.18 11.56
CA ARG A 111 -6.01 0.62 11.69
C ARG A 111 -5.01 0.21 10.60
N MET A 112 -4.71 1.11 9.67
CA MET A 112 -3.68 0.87 8.65
C MET A 112 -2.32 1.39 9.09
N ILE A 113 -1.28 0.57 8.91
CA ILE A 113 0.11 0.89 9.22
C ILE A 113 0.94 0.68 7.95
N PRO A 114 1.16 1.73 7.14
CA PRO A 114 2.03 1.64 5.96
C PRO A 114 3.51 1.56 6.33
N THR A 115 4.27 0.68 5.70
CA THR A 115 5.73 0.58 5.94
C THR A 115 6.55 1.62 5.18
N ASN A 116 5.98 2.22 4.14
CA ASN A 116 6.61 3.28 3.36
C ASN A 116 5.55 4.26 2.84
N LEU A 117 5.97 5.42 2.32
CA LEU A 117 5.07 6.40 1.71
C LEU A 117 5.47 6.68 0.27
N VAL A 118 4.48 6.61 -0.63
CA VAL A 118 4.67 6.98 -2.04
C VAL A 118 5.00 8.48 -2.13
N GLY A 119 6.10 8.82 -2.81
CA GLY A 119 6.61 10.19 -2.92
C GLY A 119 7.64 10.58 -1.86
N GLY A 120 8.10 9.65 -1.02
CA GLY A 120 9.20 9.84 -0.07
C GLY A 120 8.77 10.41 1.30
N GLY A 121 9.72 10.43 2.23
CA GLY A 121 9.50 10.74 3.65
C GLY A 121 9.99 12.11 4.11
N LYS A 122 10.17 13.09 3.22
CA LYS A 122 10.56 14.44 3.67
C LYS A 122 9.45 15.01 4.55
N ASN A 123 9.75 15.24 5.82
CA ASN A 123 8.84 15.92 6.74
C ASN A 123 8.96 17.43 6.50
N ASN A 124 7.82 18.09 6.37
CA ASN A 124 7.74 19.54 6.20
C ASN A 124 7.67 20.27 7.56
N ASN A 125 7.87 19.56 8.68
CA ASN A 125 7.74 20.04 10.07
C ASN A 125 6.38 20.67 10.41
N CYS A 126 5.36 20.46 9.57
CA CYS A 126 4.03 21.00 9.77
C CYS A 126 3.32 20.36 10.97
N ASP A 127 3.66 19.11 11.29
CA ASP A 127 3.17 18.37 12.45
C ASP A 127 3.58 18.97 13.80
N LYS A 128 4.65 19.80 13.83
CA LYS A 128 5.11 20.49 15.04
C LYS A 128 4.22 21.69 15.43
N PHE A 129 3.33 22.12 14.55
CA PHE A 129 2.36 23.17 14.86
C PHE A 129 1.17 22.58 15.62
N ALA A 130 0.72 23.26 16.68
CA ALA A 130 -0.47 22.85 17.39
C ALA A 130 -1.71 23.26 16.58
N ILE A 131 -2.29 22.30 15.87
CA ILE A 131 -3.48 22.50 15.03
C ILE A 131 -4.65 21.74 15.66
N ASP A 132 -5.76 22.44 15.84
CA ASP A 132 -7.04 21.85 16.22
C ASP A 132 -7.82 21.52 14.96
N GLU A 133 -7.90 20.23 14.64
CA GLU A 133 -8.62 19.74 13.45
C GLU A 133 -10.14 19.82 13.61
N LYS A 134 -10.69 19.94 14.85
CA LYS A 134 -12.15 20.07 15.07
C LYS A 134 -12.62 21.49 14.85
N GLU A 135 -11.91 22.45 15.45
CA GLU A 135 -12.19 23.88 15.30
C GLU A 135 -11.61 24.45 14.00
N HIS A 136 -10.81 23.65 13.30
CA HIS A 136 -10.04 24.04 12.13
C HIS A 136 -9.11 25.25 12.35
N LEU A 137 -8.43 25.31 13.51
CA LEU A 137 -7.60 26.44 13.92
C LEU A 137 -6.15 26.04 14.24
N VAL A 138 -5.21 26.84 13.76
CA VAL A 138 -3.81 26.79 14.20
C VAL A 138 -3.72 27.55 15.53
N LYS A 139 -3.41 26.86 16.62
CA LYS A 139 -3.32 27.46 17.97
C LYS A 139 -1.96 28.06 18.26
N LYS A 140 -0.88 27.32 17.99
CA LYS A 140 0.50 27.73 18.33
C LYS A 140 1.52 27.21 17.31
N CYS A 141 2.60 27.96 17.14
CA CYS A 141 3.81 27.48 16.46
C CYS A 141 4.70 26.64 17.41
N PRO A 142 5.74 25.97 16.90
CA PRO A 142 6.68 25.18 17.72
C PRO A 142 7.38 25.99 18.81
N SER A 143 7.58 27.29 18.60
CA SER A 143 8.13 28.22 19.60
C SER A 143 7.07 28.77 20.58
N GLY A 144 5.82 28.28 20.53
CA GLY A 144 4.76 28.65 21.45
C GLY A 144 3.95 29.90 21.10
N HIS A 145 4.33 30.65 20.05
CA HIS A 145 3.62 31.87 19.64
C HIS A 145 2.25 31.56 19.00
N LYS A 146 1.25 32.38 19.33
CA LYS A 146 -0.09 32.32 18.72
C LYS A 146 -0.09 33.08 17.38
N PRO A 147 -0.84 32.61 16.38
CA PRO A 147 -1.02 33.37 15.15
C PRO A 147 -1.93 34.59 15.36
N ILE A 148 -1.70 35.63 14.58
CA ILE A 148 -2.54 36.84 14.51
C ILE A 148 -3.91 36.48 13.92
N THR A 149 -3.91 35.65 12.88
CA THR A 149 -5.13 35.13 12.25
C THR A 149 -4.94 33.67 11.91
N SER A 150 -6.01 32.90 12.04
CA SER A 150 -6.08 31.51 11.60
C SER A 150 -7.40 31.30 10.86
N LYS A 151 -7.33 30.72 9.67
CA LYS A 151 -8.48 30.42 8.81
C LYS A 151 -8.31 29.07 8.15
N PHE A 152 -9.41 28.39 7.92
CA PHE A 152 -9.47 27.19 7.12
C PHE A 152 -10.22 27.47 5.83
N LYS A 153 -9.58 27.17 4.69
CA LYS A 153 -10.17 27.39 3.36
C LYS A 153 -9.68 26.31 2.41
N GLU A 154 -10.59 25.74 1.63
CA GLU A 154 -10.28 24.75 0.58
C GLU A 154 -9.45 23.56 1.11
N GLY A 155 -9.81 23.01 2.27
CA GLY A 155 -9.09 21.86 2.85
C GLY A 155 -7.68 22.19 3.34
N SER A 156 -7.38 23.48 3.57
CA SER A 156 -6.07 23.95 4.01
C SER A 156 -6.15 24.94 5.17
N TYR A 157 -5.28 24.74 6.14
CA TYR A 157 -5.02 25.66 7.25
C TYR A 157 -4.15 26.81 6.77
N ARG A 158 -4.54 28.03 7.13
CA ARG A 158 -3.79 29.26 6.86
C ARG A 158 -3.68 30.06 8.13
N ALA A 159 -2.46 30.34 8.56
CA ALA A 159 -2.22 31.15 9.74
C ALA A 159 -1.15 32.21 9.49
N HIS A 160 -1.38 33.43 9.97
CA HIS A 160 -0.43 34.52 9.88
C HIS A 160 0.25 34.77 11.22
N PHE A 161 1.58 34.84 11.23
CA PHE A 161 2.40 35.11 12.41
C PHE A 161 3.08 36.48 12.29
N ASP A 162 3.29 37.12 13.43
CA ASP A 162 3.97 38.42 13.51
C ASP A 162 5.46 38.29 13.09
N LYS A 163 5.95 39.27 12.31
CA LYS A 163 7.35 39.35 11.91
C LYS A 163 8.29 39.44 13.11
N LYS A 164 7.88 40.09 14.20
CA LYS A 164 8.69 40.21 15.42
C LYS A 164 9.10 38.85 15.98
N HIS A 165 8.22 37.86 15.90
CA HIS A 165 8.48 36.51 16.41
C HIS A 165 9.24 35.63 15.42
N CYS A 166 9.11 35.87 14.12
CA CYS A 166 9.68 35.00 13.09
C CYS A 166 11.06 35.44 12.59
N ASN A 167 11.38 36.74 12.55
CA ASN A 167 12.63 37.25 11.97
C ASN A 167 13.88 36.71 12.68
N ASN A 168 13.84 36.63 14.02
CA ASN A 168 14.96 36.15 14.84
C ASN A 168 14.70 34.76 15.45
N CYS A 169 13.80 33.97 14.86
CA CYS A 169 13.46 32.66 15.40
C CYS A 169 14.60 31.65 15.15
N PRO A 170 15.14 30.97 16.19
CA PRO A 170 16.18 29.95 16.03
C PRO A 170 15.75 28.79 15.12
N LEU A 171 14.45 28.49 15.08
CA LEU A 171 13.87 27.41 14.29
C LEU A 171 13.59 27.80 12.82
N ARG A 172 13.97 29.02 12.39
CA ARG A 172 13.59 29.56 11.07
C ARG A 172 14.00 28.66 9.90
N LYS A 173 15.19 28.04 9.97
CA LYS A 173 15.72 27.16 8.91
C LYS A 173 14.80 25.99 8.59
N ASP A 174 14.17 25.44 9.61
CA ASP A 174 13.30 24.25 9.53
C ASP A 174 11.81 24.60 9.60
N CYS A 175 11.47 25.89 9.64
CA CYS A 175 10.11 26.36 9.84
C CYS A 175 9.36 26.50 8.50
N PRO A 176 8.20 25.85 8.32
CA PRO A 176 7.43 25.85 7.08
C PRO A 176 6.73 27.18 6.74
N VAL A 177 6.94 28.24 7.53
CA VAL A 177 6.30 29.54 7.29
C VAL A 177 7.01 30.32 6.18
N ILE A 178 6.23 30.94 5.31
CA ILE A 178 6.70 31.71 4.16
C ILE A 178 6.60 33.20 4.50
N GLU A 179 7.66 33.97 4.23
CA GLU A 179 7.62 35.41 4.47
C GLU A 179 6.61 36.10 3.53
N GLN A 180 5.87 37.07 4.05
CA GLN A 180 4.99 37.97 3.30
C GLN A 180 5.31 39.43 3.68
N LYS A 181 4.78 40.39 2.93
CA LYS A 181 5.03 41.83 3.16
C LYS A 181 4.77 42.25 4.62
N LYS A 182 3.64 41.84 5.20
CA LYS A 182 3.18 42.26 6.53
C LYS A 182 3.29 41.18 7.63
N SER A 183 3.57 39.92 7.29
CA SER A 183 3.53 38.79 8.23
C SER A 183 4.27 37.57 7.69
N TYR A 184 4.30 36.47 8.44
CA TYR A 184 4.68 35.15 7.95
C TYR A 184 3.47 34.25 7.80
N LEU A 185 3.32 33.62 6.64
CA LEU A 185 2.20 32.74 6.33
C LEU A 185 2.60 31.27 6.55
N PHE A 186 1.89 30.61 7.45
CA PHE A 186 1.82 29.15 7.51
C PHE A 186 0.65 28.68 6.63
N LYS A 187 0.92 27.77 5.68
CA LYS A 187 -0.12 27.12 4.87
C LYS A 187 0.14 25.62 4.79
N VAL A 188 -0.82 24.81 5.23
CA VAL A 188 -0.74 23.35 5.09
C VAL A 188 -2.12 22.77 4.75
N SER A 189 -2.18 21.86 3.78
CA SER A 189 -3.40 21.09 3.51
C SER A 189 -3.58 19.97 4.53
N GLU A 190 -4.81 19.56 4.82
CA GLU A 190 -5.08 18.41 5.72
C GLU A 190 -4.30 17.16 5.30
N LYS A 191 -4.29 16.85 4.01
CA LYS A 191 -3.54 15.73 3.44
C LYS A 191 -2.04 15.82 3.75
N THR A 192 -1.47 17.02 3.70
CA THR A 192 -0.05 17.24 4.01
C THR A 192 0.21 17.15 5.51
N LEU A 193 -0.71 17.64 6.33
CA LEU A 193 -0.64 17.56 7.79
C LEU A 193 -0.69 16.11 8.26
N HIS A 194 -1.68 15.33 7.84
CA HIS A 194 -1.81 13.92 8.21
C HIS A 194 -0.61 13.09 7.72
N ARG A 195 -0.10 13.40 6.53
CA ARG A 195 1.14 12.78 6.02
C ARG A 195 2.34 13.11 6.91
N SER A 196 2.51 14.37 7.32
CA SER A 196 3.59 14.84 8.20
C SER A 196 3.50 14.17 9.57
N GLN A 197 2.31 14.12 10.18
CA GLN A 197 2.06 13.38 11.42
C GLN A 197 2.38 11.89 11.28
N LEU A 198 2.02 11.27 10.16
CA LEU A 198 2.33 9.86 9.89
C LEU A 198 3.83 9.63 9.76
N ILE A 199 4.58 10.51 9.07
CA ILE A 199 6.05 10.42 8.98
C ILE A 199 6.68 10.47 10.38
N THR A 200 6.21 11.37 11.24
CA THR A 200 6.70 11.46 12.62
C THR A 200 6.39 10.20 13.41
N LYS A 201 5.18 9.63 13.27
CA LYS A 201 4.82 8.33 13.85
C LYS A 201 5.70 7.20 13.32
N MET A 202 5.99 7.17 12.02
CA MET A 202 6.90 6.19 11.40
C MET A 202 8.33 6.26 11.95
N GLY A 203 8.75 7.43 12.45
CA GLY A 203 10.04 7.61 13.11
C GLY A 203 10.13 6.99 14.51
N THR A 204 9.01 6.61 15.14
CA THR A 204 9.00 6.01 16.47
C THR A 204 9.46 4.55 16.45
N SER A 205 10.14 4.11 17.52
CA SER A 205 10.60 2.72 17.67
C SER A 205 9.44 1.73 17.64
N GLU A 206 8.33 2.04 18.33
CA GLU A 206 7.12 1.21 18.35
C GLU A 206 6.56 0.96 16.94
N TYR A 207 6.50 2.01 16.11
CA TYR A 207 6.03 1.89 14.74
C TYR A 207 6.98 1.04 13.90
N GLN A 208 8.29 1.24 14.06
CA GLN A 208 9.31 0.50 13.32
C GLN A 208 9.28 -0.99 13.65
N GLU A 209 9.12 -1.36 14.91
CA GLU A 209 8.96 -2.77 15.32
C GLU A 209 7.72 -3.42 14.70
N LEU A 210 6.58 -2.71 14.72
CA LEU A 210 5.38 -3.20 14.04
C LEU A 210 5.57 -3.32 12.51
N ALA A 211 6.21 -2.34 11.88
CA ALA A 211 6.45 -2.33 10.44
C ALA A 211 7.39 -3.45 9.99
N LYS A 212 8.39 -3.82 10.80
CA LYS A 212 9.31 -4.94 10.52
C LYS A 212 8.58 -6.27 10.37
N LYS A 213 7.47 -6.48 11.08
CA LYS A 213 6.64 -7.69 10.94
C LYS A 213 6.06 -7.86 9.52
N ARG A 214 6.10 -6.86 8.63
CA ARG A 214 5.72 -7.05 7.22
C ARG A 214 6.72 -7.93 6.45
N ALA A 215 7.96 -8.06 6.89
CA ALA A 215 9.02 -8.74 6.13
C ALA A 215 8.68 -10.20 5.77
N GLY A 216 7.92 -10.93 6.60
CA GLY A 216 7.66 -12.34 6.32
C GLY A 216 6.69 -12.59 5.15
N ILE A 217 5.82 -11.64 4.77
CA ILE A 217 4.94 -11.82 3.60
C ILE A 217 5.74 -11.68 2.28
N GLU A 218 6.89 -10.99 2.33
CA GLU A 218 7.76 -10.77 1.15
C GLU A 218 8.38 -12.06 0.62
N GLY A 219 8.49 -13.09 1.47
CA GLY A 219 8.95 -14.41 1.08
C GLY A 219 7.96 -15.18 0.20
N ILE A 220 6.65 -14.91 0.33
CA ILE A 220 5.60 -15.70 -0.32
C ILE A 220 5.66 -15.62 -1.85
N PRO A 221 5.81 -14.44 -2.48
CA PRO A 221 5.98 -14.35 -3.93
C PRO A 221 7.15 -15.20 -4.45
N SER A 222 8.28 -15.24 -3.72
CA SER A 222 9.43 -16.06 -4.08
C SER A 222 9.12 -17.56 -3.98
N VAL A 223 8.43 -17.98 -2.91
CA VAL A 223 8.00 -19.37 -2.71
C VAL A 223 7.03 -19.80 -3.82
N LEU A 224 6.05 -18.97 -4.16
CA LEU A 224 5.08 -19.24 -5.22
C LEU A 224 5.75 -19.45 -6.59
N ARG A 225 6.76 -18.65 -6.92
CA ARG A 225 7.51 -18.80 -8.18
C ARG A 225 8.44 -19.99 -8.16
N ARG A 226 9.30 -20.12 -7.14
CA ARG A 226 10.38 -21.13 -7.14
C ARG A 226 9.87 -22.54 -6.87
N ARG A 227 9.02 -22.69 -5.85
CA ARG A 227 8.54 -23.99 -5.37
C ARG A 227 7.22 -24.40 -6.02
N TYR A 228 6.26 -23.49 -6.07
CA TYR A 228 4.93 -23.80 -6.61
C TYR A 228 4.77 -23.46 -8.09
N LYS A 229 5.81 -22.96 -8.76
CA LYS A 229 5.84 -22.71 -10.21
C LYS A 229 4.64 -21.90 -10.72
N ILE A 230 4.25 -20.82 -10.02
CA ILE A 230 3.09 -20.00 -10.40
C ILE A 230 3.21 -19.40 -11.81
N ASP A 231 4.43 -19.18 -12.30
CA ASP A 231 4.67 -18.63 -13.64
C ASP A 231 4.47 -19.67 -14.77
N HIS A 232 4.39 -20.96 -14.45
CA HIS A 232 4.30 -22.06 -15.42
C HIS A 232 3.03 -22.88 -15.17
N LEU A 233 1.88 -22.20 -15.16
CA LEU A 233 0.59 -22.86 -15.00
C LEU A 233 0.14 -23.54 -16.31
N PRO A 234 -0.47 -24.74 -16.25
CA PRO A 234 -0.99 -25.43 -17.43
C PRO A 234 -2.35 -24.85 -17.91
N VAL A 235 -2.79 -23.73 -17.33
CA VAL A 235 -4.09 -23.11 -17.61
C VAL A 235 -3.93 -21.64 -17.98
N ARG A 236 -4.88 -21.12 -18.75
CA ARG A 236 -5.00 -19.72 -19.18
C ARG A 236 -6.38 -19.17 -18.79
N GLY A 237 -6.52 -17.84 -18.78
CA GLY A 237 -7.74 -17.15 -18.37
C GLY A 237 -7.80 -16.87 -16.87
N LEU A 238 -8.34 -15.70 -16.53
CA LEU A 238 -8.30 -15.14 -15.17
C LEU A 238 -8.88 -16.09 -14.12
N ILE A 239 -10.05 -16.66 -14.40
CA ILE A 239 -10.77 -17.53 -13.45
C ILE A 239 -9.96 -18.79 -13.15
N ARG A 240 -9.47 -19.48 -14.19
CA ARG A 240 -8.72 -20.74 -14.04
C ARG A 240 -7.40 -20.49 -13.30
N VAL A 241 -6.68 -19.42 -13.65
CA VAL A 241 -5.43 -19.03 -12.98
C VAL A 241 -5.70 -18.70 -11.50
N LYS A 242 -6.80 -18.01 -11.19
CA LYS A 242 -7.19 -17.67 -9.80
C LYS A 242 -7.50 -18.91 -8.97
N VAL A 243 -8.16 -19.91 -9.54
CA VAL A 243 -8.43 -21.20 -8.87
C VAL A 243 -7.10 -21.92 -8.56
N TYR A 244 -6.20 -22.00 -9.55
CA TYR A 244 -4.88 -22.63 -9.36
C TYR A 244 -4.01 -21.90 -8.33
N LEU A 245 -4.08 -20.56 -8.29
CA LEU A 245 -3.43 -19.78 -7.23
C LEU A 245 -3.96 -20.19 -5.86
N GLY A 246 -5.28 -20.38 -5.72
CA GLY A 246 -5.91 -20.88 -4.50
C GLY A 246 -5.39 -22.23 -4.04
N PHE A 247 -5.25 -23.21 -4.94
CA PHE A 247 -4.67 -24.51 -4.60
C PHE A 247 -3.22 -24.38 -4.11
N LYS A 248 -2.41 -23.54 -4.76
CA LYS A 248 -1.02 -23.30 -4.36
C LYS A 248 -0.91 -22.62 -3.00
N ILE A 249 -1.79 -21.64 -2.72
CA ILE A 249 -1.88 -20.99 -1.41
C ILE A 249 -2.33 -21.98 -0.34
N SER A 250 -3.32 -22.81 -0.63
CA SER A 250 -3.81 -23.85 0.29
C SER A 250 -2.69 -24.82 0.64
N ALA A 251 -1.89 -25.25 -0.34
CA ALA A 251 -0.73 -26.10 -0.11
C ALA A 251 0.36 -25.41 0.75
N ILE A 252 0.55 -24.09 0.62
CA ILE A 252 1.44 -23.33 1.52
C ILE A 252 0.88 -23.35 2.95
N ASN A 253 -0.40 -23.03 3.12
CA ASN A 253 -1.06 -23.01 4.42
C ASN A 253 -1.04 -24.40 5.09
N CYS A 254 -1.35 -25.49 4.39
CA CYS A 254 -1.27 -26.84 4.93
C CYS A 254 0.14 -27.16 5.43
N LYS A 255 1.17 -26.81 4.64
CA LYS A 255 2.57 -27.02 5.05
C LYS A 255 2.93 -26.23 6.31
N ARG A 256 2.46 -24.98 6.42
CA ARG A 256 2.70 -24.15 7.61
C ARG A 256 1.93 -24.67 8.82
N LEU A 257 0.70 -25.13 8.65
CA LEU A 257 -0.11 -25.75 9.70
C LEU A 257 0.58 -27.01 10.24
N ILE A 258 0.98 -27.94 9.37
CA ILE A 258 1.69 -29.16 9.77
C ILE A 258 2.96 -28.80 10.55
N LYS A 259 3.77 -27.86 10.05
CA LYS A 259 4.97 -27.40 10.76
C LYS A 259 4.64 -26.80 12.12
N GLY A 260 3.58 -26.00 12.21
CA GLY A 260 3.13 -25.38 13.47
C GLY A 260 2.67 -26.42 14.48
N LEU A 261 2.00 -27.49 14.04
CA LEU A 261 1.58 -28.62 14.87
C LEU A 261 2.77 -29.46 15.34
N MET A 262 3.73 -29.75 14.46
CA MET A 262 4.94 -30.50 14.82
C MET A 262 5.83 -29.78 15.82
N ASN A 263 5.84 -28.44 15.80
CA ASN A 263 6.65 -27.61 16.69
C ASN A 263 5.98 -27.34 18.05
N ARG A 264 4.73 -27.78 18.25
CA ARG A 264 4.06 -27.75 19.55
C ARG A 264 4.16 -29.16 20.14
N PRO A 265 4.55 -29.34 21.42
CA PRO A 265 4.40 -30.63 22.07
C PRO A 265 2.91 -30.89 22.23
N ILE A 266 2.31 -31.63 21.28
CA ILE A 266 0.94 -32.11 21.37
C ILE A 266 1.05 -33.62 21.64
N PRO A 267 0.81 -34.07 22.89
CA PRO A 267 0.95 -35.48 23.28
C PRO A 267 0.12 -36.43 22.40
N GLU A 268 -0.98 -35.94 21.81
CA GLU A 268 -1.91 -36.73 20.99
C GLU A 268 -1.47 -36.87 19.53
N LEU A 269 -0.64 -35.96 18.99
CA LEU A 269 -0.14 -36.06 17.60
C LEU A 269 0.98 -37.08 17.44
N SER A 270 1.68 -37.44 18.53
CA SER A 270 2.59 -38.59 18.55
C SER A 270 1.89 -39.90 18.22
N ILE A 271 0.59 -40.04 18.47
CA ILE A 271 -0.16 -41.27 18.22
C ILE A 271 -0.48 -41.45 16.72
N LEU A 272 -0.62 -40.35 15.98
CA LEU A 272 -0.92 -40.37 14.54
C LEU A 272 0.32 -40.56 13.65
N LEU A 273 1.53 -40.39 14.19
CA LEU A 273 2.78 -40.52 13.43
C LEU A 273 3.40 -41.93 13.52
N TYR A 274 2.80 -42.84 14.31
CA TYR A 274 3.26 -44.21 14.52
C TYR A 274 2.28 -45.30 14.04
N ASN A 275 1.32 -44.95 13.19
CA ASN A 275 0.48 -45.93 12.46
C ASN A 275 0.68 -45.80 10.95
#